data_AF-A0A0F9G4P7-F1
#
_entry.id   AF-A0A0F9G4P7-F1
#
_cell.length_a   1.000
_cell.length_b   1.000
_cell.length_c   1.000
_cell.angle_alpha   90.00
_cell.angle_beta   90.00
_cell.angle_gamma   90.00
#
_symmetry.space_group_name_H-M   'P 1'
#
loop_
_entity.id
_entity.type
_entity.pdbx_description
1 polymer ?
#
loop_
_entity_poly.entity_id
_entity_poly.type
_entity_poly.pdbx_seq_one_letter_code
_entity_poly.pdbx_strand_id
1 'polypeptide(L)'
;MAIEEERGCGFRKVGALYLEGEYLSVPCDRLPLPLEICPVCGGGIKVGRGFTLINPLQLWGIHTPCSDDHPCFVCDPGEDPAFIMLVGEGFYKSPGDFAQEARIMGISKRIPFIPKAMVVGKTVVYLAHHKAVEVREAPALQHTMAVEPSDPMNRPRLLDAETVGKAIGIFTAFIPQRIVQIVKESSLKGPAGDKLIEDLAKRGITAVPVPDADPD
;
A
#
# COMPACT_ATOMS: atom_id res chain seq x y z
N MET A 1 0.65 -23.26 16.08
CA MET A 1 1.88 -22.47 15.86
C MET A 1 1.75 -21.91 14.47
N ALA A 2 1.67 -20.59 14.32
CA ALA A 2 1.60 -19.96 13.01
C ALA A 2 2.87 -20.26 12.22
N ILE A 3 2.73 -20.49 10.92
CA ILE A 3 3.85 -20.82 10.01
C ILE A 3 4.75 -19.60 9.75
N GLU A 4 4.24 -18.39 10.00
CA GLU A 4 4.94 -17.12 9.89
C GLU A 4 4.52 -16.21 11.07
N GLU A 5 5.31 -15.18 11.39
CA GLU A 5 4.92 -14.12 12.33
C GLU A 5 3.66 -13.38 11.82
N GLU A 6 2.88 -12.81 12.73
CA GLU A 6 1.65 -12.09 12.39
C GLU A 6 1.99 -10.83 11.56
N ARG A 7 1.30 -10.67 10.42
CA ARG A 7 1.49 -9.55 9.49
C ARG A 7 0.25 -8.67 9.46
N GLY A 8 0.43 -7.36 9.37
CA GLY A 8 -0.70 -6.43 9.25
C GLY A 8 -1.50 -6.63 7.94
N CYS A 9 -0.84 -7.00 6.84
CA CYS A 9 -1.48 -7.18 5.53
C CYS A 9 -1.46 -8.64 5.03
N GLY A 10 -0.48 -9.42 5.45
CA GLY A 10 -0.28 -10.82 5.05
C GLY A 10 -1.14 -11.79 5.86
N PHE A 11 -1.53 -12.90 5.23
CA PHE A 11 -2.11 -14.13 5.80
C PHE A 11 -3.28 -14.07 6.81
N ARG A 12 -3.92 -12.92 6.99
CA ARG A 12 -5.10 -12.73 7.88
C ARG A 12 -6.39 -13.52 7.59
N LYS A 13 -6.44 -14.32 6.53
CA LYS A 13 -7.69 -14.98 6.13
C LYS A 13 -7.42 -16.20 5.27
N VAL A 14 -7.78 -17.37 5.79
CA VAL A 14 -7.85 -18.60 5.01
C VAL A 14 -8.75 -18.42 3.78
N GLY A 15 -8.26 -18.89 2.64
CA GLY A 15 -8.92 -18.83 1.33
C GLY A 15 -8.73 -17.50 0.60
N ALA A 16 -8.12 -16.48 1.21
CA ALA A 16 -7.85 -15.22 0.52
C ALA A 16 -6.59 -15.29 -0.34
N LEU A 17 -6.54 -14.41 -1.36
CA LEU A 17 -5.40 -14.25 -2.25
C LEU A 17 -4.48 -13.13 -1.75
N TYR A 18 -3.18 -13.30 -1.95
CA TYR A 18 -2.16 -12.33 -1.57
C TYR A 18 -1.14 -12.17 -2.70
N LEU A 19 -0.70 -10.94 -2.93
CA LEU A 19 0.48 -10.64 -3.73
C LEU A 19 1.70 -10.67 -2.84
N GLU A 20 2.69 -11.45 -3.23
CA GLU A 20 3.98 -11.47 -2.57
C GLU A 20 5.07 -10.94 -3.48
N GLY A 21 5.97 -10.16 -2.90
CA GLY A 21 7.13 -9.64 -3.58
C GLY A 21 8.16 -9.12 -2.61
N GLU A 22 9.33 -8.82 -3.15
CA GLU A 22 10.39 -8.20 -2.37
C GLU A 22 10.09 -6.73 -2.13
N TYR A 23 10.45 -6.22 -0.95
CA TYR A 23 10.36 -4.80 -0.68
C TYR A 23 11.52 -4.09 -1.38
N LEU A 24 11.19 -3.36 -2.44
CA LEU A 24 12.12 -2.46 -3.10
C LEU A 24 12.02 -1.10 -2.42
N SER A 25 12.85 -0.89 -1.40
CA SER A 25 13.07 0.44 -0.84
C SER A 25 13.81 1.28 -1.87
N VAL A 26 13.07 1.97 -2.72
CA VAL A 26 13.65 2.95 -3.65
C VAL A 26 13.56 4.31 -2.98
N PRO A 27 14.64 4.84 -2.38
CA PRO A 27 14.67 6.19 -1.85
C PRO A 27 14.72 7.19 -3.02
N CYS A 28 13.57 7.42 -3.64
CA CYS A 28 13.39 8.41 -4.70
C CYS A 28 12.82 9.70 -4.10
N ASP A 29 13.36 10.84 -4.50
CA ASP A 29 12.93 12.18 -4.10
C ASP A 29 11.49 12.54 -4.55
N ARG A 30 10.96 11.81 -5.54
CA ARG A 30 9.55 11.91 -5.97
C ARG A 30 8.57 11.19 -5.03
N LEU A 31 9.08 10.43 -4.05
CA LEU A 31 8.26 9.78 -3.04
C LEU A 31 8.35 10.52 -1.69
N PRO A 32 7.23 10.66 -0.96
CA PRO A 32 5.88 10.22 -1.32
C PRO A 32 5.19 11.17 -2.33
N LEU A 33 4.41 10.60 -3.27
CA LEU A 33 3.59 11.37 -4.21
C LEU A 33 2.19 11.63 -3.64
N PRO A 34 1.77 12.89 -3.45
CA PRO A 34 0.41 13.21 -3.02
C PRO A 34 -0.63 12.76 -4.05
N LEU A 35 -1.71 12.13 -3.58
CA LEU A 35 -2.85 11.80 -4.41
C LEU A 35 -3.97 12.81 -4.16
N GLU A 36 -4.15 13.73 -5.10
CA GLU A 36 -5.17 14.78 -4.99
C GLU A 36 -6.51 14.32 -5.57
N ILE A 37 -7.59 14.66 -4.85
CA ILE A 37 -8.96 14.50 -5.31
C ILE A 37 -9.59 15.89 -5.28
N CYS A 38 -10.15 16.31 -6.41
CA CYS A 38 -10.85 17.58 -6.53
C CYS A 38 -12.00 17.62 -5.52
N PRO A 39 -12.03 18.61 -4.60
CA PRO A 39 -13.07 18.68 -3.57
C PRO A 39 -14.45 19.01 -4.15
N VAL A 40 -14.52 19.52 -5.38
CA VAL A 40 -15.77 19.94 -6.03
C VAL A 40 -16.41 18.77 -6.77
N CYS A 41 -15.71 18.18 -7.73
CA CYS A 41 -16.27 17.13 -8.58
C CYS A 41 -15.88 15.72 -8.15
N GLY A 42 -14.96 15.58 -7.18
CA GLY A 42 -14.38 14.30 -6.80
C GLY A 42 -13.52 13.67 -7.89
N GLY A 43 -13.12 14.43 -8.92
CA GLY A 43 -12.17 13.98 -9.95
C GLY A 43 -10.78 13.77 -9.36
N GLY A 44 -9.98 12.89 -9.96
CA GLY A 44 -8.66 12.51 -9.44
C GLY A 44 -8.52 10.99 -9.28
N ILE A 45 -7.37 10.55 -8.76
CA ILE A 45 -7.06 9.12 -8.60
C ILE A 45 -7.66 8.64 -7.28
N LYS A 46 -8.77 7.89 -7.37
CA LYS A 46 -9.41 7.26 -6.21
C LYS A 46 -8.80 5.89 -5.97
N VAL A 47 -8.08 5.75 -4.87
CA VAL A 47 -7.43 4.48 -4.50
C VAL A 47 -8.21 3.77 -3.40
N GLY A 48 -8.35 2.46 -3.54
CA GLY A 48 -8.96 1.59 -2.54
C GLY A 48 -8.03 0.43 -2.19
N ARG A 49 -8.50 -0.51 -1.38
CA ARG A 49 -7.72 -1.70 -1.01
C ARG A 49 -7.47 -2.66 -2.18
N GLY A 50 -8.28 -2.55 -3.23
CA GLY A 50 -8.13 -3.28 -4.50
C GLY A 50 -7.25 -2.53 -5.49
N PHE A 51 -7.33 -2.91 -6.76
CA PHE A 51 -6.48 -2.39 -7.82
C PHE A 51 -7.06 -1.14 -8.47
N THR A 52 -6.26 -0.09 -8.56
CA THR A 52 -6.54 1.10 -9.38
C THR A 52 -5.57 1.07 -10.56
N LEU A 53 -6.07 0.80 -11.77
CA LEU A 53 -5.26 0.74 -12.98
C LEU A 53 -4.78 2.14 -13.36
N ILE A 54 -3.48 2.28 -13.64
CA ILE A 54 -2.86 3.54 -14.07
C ILE A 54 -1.82 3.29 -15.17
N ASN A 55 -1.47 4.36 -15.88
CA ASN A 55 -0.30 4.40 -16.75
C ASN A 55 0.85 5.09 -15.97
N PRO A 56 1.97 4.38 -15.67
CA PRO A 56 3.09 4.94 -14.90
C PRO A 56 3.70 6.18 -15.54
N LEU A 57 3.91 6.15 -16.86
CA LEU A 57 4.50 7.29 -17.58
C LEU A 57 3.64 8.54 -17.46
N GLN A 58 2.31 8.41 -17.52
CA GLN A 58 1.40 9.55 -17.32
C GLN A 58 1.35 10.03 -15.86
N LEU A 59 1.50 9.12 -14.90
CA LEU A 59 1.47 9.45 -13.48
C LEU A 59 2.73 10.19 -13.03
N TRP A 60 3.89 9.70 -13.45
CA TRP A 60 5.19 10.17 -12.96
C TRP A 60 5.92 11.07 -13.95
N GLY A 61 5.76 10.82 -15.26
CA GLY A 61 6.63 11.40 -16.28
C GLY A 61 8.10 10.99 -16.13
N ILE A 62 8.95 11.45 -17.04
CA ILE A 62 10.39 11.19 -16.98
C ILE A 62 11.06 12.14 -15.98
N HIS A 63 11.87 11.59 -15.07
CA HIS A 63 12.61 12.39 -14.10
C HIS A 63 13.96 12.85 -14.67
N THR A 64 14.13 14.16 -14.87
CA THR A 64 15.39 14.75 -15.32
C THR A 64 15.72 16.04 -14.55
N PRO A 65 16.91 16.16 -13.93
CA PRO A 65 17.95 15.13 -13.75
C PRO A 65 17.57 14.11 -12.66
N CYS A 66 17.92 12.84 -12.85
CA CYS A 66 17.77 11.80 -11.82
C CYS A 66 19.15 11.49 -11.21
N SER A 67 19.21 11.41 -9.88
CA SER A 67 20.41 11.04 -9.12
C SER A 67 20.45 9.57 -8.70
N ASP A 68 19.48 8.76 -9.12
CA ASP A 68 19.39 7.36 -8.74
C ASP A 68 20.30 6.51 -9.65
N ASP A 69 21.16 5.68 -9.04
CA ASP A 69 22.09 4.79 -9.76
C ASP A 69 21.45 3.45 -10.20
N HIS A 70 20.12 3.30 -10.11
CA HIS A 70 19.42 2.05 -10.39
C HIS A 70 18.14 2.26 -11.22
N PRO A 71 17.61 1.22 -11.88
CA PRO A 71 16.31 1.31 -12.56
C PRO A 71 15.24 1.65 -11.52
N CYS A 72 14.70 2.86 -11.60
CA CYS A 72 13.75 3.38 -10.65
C CYS A 72 12.39 3.49 -11.35
N PHE A 73 11.43 2.66 -10.94
CA PHE A 73 10.07 2.62 -11.52
C PHE A 73 9.25 3.90 -11.30
N VAL A 74 9.85 4.90 -10.65
CA VAL A 74 9.31 6.24 -10.42
C VAL A 74 10.02 7.29 -11.29
N CYS A 75 11.33 7.12 -11.53
CA CYS A 75 12.14 8.06 -12.31
C CYS A 75 12.13 7.75 -13.81
N ASP A 76 12.10 6.47 -14.17
CA ASP A 76 12.02 5.98 -15.56
C ASP A 76 10.83 5.03 -15.71
N PRO A 77 9.59 5.55 -15.57
CA PRO A 77 8.38 4.75 -15.69
C PRO A 77 8.14 4.31 -17.14
N GLY A 78 7.85 3.02 -17.36
CA GLY A 78 7.39 2.53 -18.65
C GLY A 78 5.93 2.91 -18.97
N GLU A 79 5.50 2.66 -20.21
CA GLU A 79 4.10 2.80 -20.63
C GLU A 79 3.21 1.62 -20.21
N ASP A 80 3.83 0.53 -19.79
CA ASP A 80 3.12 -0.68 -19.40
C ASP A 80 2.15 -0.41 -18.24
N PRO A 81 0.95 -1.02 -18.24
CA PRO A 81 -0.03 -0.78 -17.19
C PRO A 81 0.50 -1.18 -15.81
N ALA A 82 0.21 -0.35 -14.81
CA ALA A 82 0.52 -0.62 -13.41
C ALA A 82 -0.71 -0.40 -12.52
N PHE A 83 -0.57 -0.70 -11.24
CA PHE A 83 -1.66 -0.58 -10.29
C PHE A 83 -1.28 0.21 -9.05
N ILE A 84 -2.23 0.95 -8.48
CA ILE A 84 -2.13 1.53 -7.15
C ILE A 84 -3.06 0.78 -6.20
N MET A 85 -2.57 0.46 -4.99
CA MET A 85 -3.34 -0.16 -3.93
C MET A 85 -3.15 0.59 -2.60
N LEU A 86 -4.23 0.70 -1.83
CA LEU A 86 -4.20 1.30 -0.50
C LEU A 86 -3.76 0.28 0.57
N VAL A 87 -2.77 0.68 1.36
CA VAL A 87 -2.43 0.08 2.65
C VAL A 87 -3.33 0.70 3.71
N GLY A 88 -4.06 -0.13 4.44
CA GLY A 88 -5.10 0.31 5.36
C GLY A 88 -4.57 0.72 6.73
N GLU A 89 -5.01 1.87 7.22
CA GLU A 89 -4.59 2.45 8.51
C GLU A 89 -4.99 1.64 9.76
N GLY A 90 -5.95 0.72 9.59
CA GLY A 90 -6.37 -0.18 10.65
C GLY A 90 -5.24 -1.11 11.11
N PHE A 91 -4.36 -1.49 10.18
CA PHE A 91 -3.26 -2.44 10.42
C PHE A 91 -1.89 -1.77 10.49
N TYR A 92 -1.72 -0.64 9.80
CA TYR A 92 -0.49 0.13 9.79
C TYR A 92 -0.82 1.58 10.16
N LYS A 93 -0.35 2.09 11.29
CA LYS A 93 -0.64 3.47 11.70
C LYS A 93 0.10 4.47 10.83
N SER A 94 1.26 4.08 10.30
CA SER A 94 2.08 4.86 9.40
C SER A 94 2.55 4.04 8.18
N PRO A 95 2.94 4.68 7.08
CA PRO A 95 3.62 3.99 5.98
C PRO A 95 4.96 3.37 6.42
N GLY A 96 5.60 3.95 7.45
CA GLY A 96 6.84 3.42 8.04
C GLY A 96 6.63 2.05 8.68
N ASP A 97 5.49 1.81 9.34
CA ASP A 97 5.16 0.52 9.96
C ASP A 97 5.12 -0.57 8.87
N PHE A 98 4.51 -0.26 7.73
CA PHE A 98 4.47 -1.16 6.58
C PHE A 98 5.86 -1.37 6.00
N ALA A 99 6.63 -0.29 5.78
CA ALA A 99 7.97 -0.38 5.21
C ALA A 99 8.91 -1.22 6.08
N GLN A 100 8.78 -1.14 7.40
CA GLN A 100 9.57 -1.94 8.34
C GLN A 100 9.23 -3.43 8.24
N GLU A 101 7.95 -3.79 8.31
CA GLU A 101 7.50 -5.17 8.12
C GLU A 101 7.93 -5.70 6.74
N ALA A 102 7.74 -4.88 5.70
CA ALA A 102 8.08 -5.21 4.33
C ALA A 102 9.58 -5.45 4.14
N ARG A 103 10.43 -4.69 4.82
CA ARG A 103 11.88 -4.87 4.80
C ARG A 103 12.33 -6.17 5.47
N ILE A 104 11.66 -6.59 6.54
CA ILE A 104 12.03 -7.78 7.32
C ILE A 104 11.51 -9.05 6.64
N MET A 105 10.27 -9.03 6.15
CA MET A 105 9.52 -10.23 5.74
C MET A 105 9.13 -10.22 4.25
N GLY A 106 9.50 -9.19 3.50
CA GLY A 106 8.94 -8.92 2.16
C GLY A 106 7.54 -8.33 2.22
N ILE A 107 6.92 -8.10 1.06
CA ILE A 107 5.53 -7.65 0.98
C ILE A 107 4.62 -8.86 0.85
N SER A 108 3.56 -8.91 1.66
CA SER A 108 2.41 -9.80 1.45
C SER A 108 1.13 -8.99 1.55
N LYS A 109 0.47 -8.71 0.41
CA LYS A 109 -0.67 -7.82 0.33
C LYS A 109 -1.92 -8.57 -0.12
N ARG A 110 -2.94 -8.62 0.73
CA ARG A 110 -4.24 -9.21 0.37
C ARG A 110 -4.87 -8.52 -0.84
N ILE A 111 -5.38 -9.33 -1.76
CA ILE A 111 -6.06 -8.89 -2.98
C ILE A 111 -7.46 -9.53 -3.12
N PRO A 112 -8.43 -8.82 -3.73
CA PRO A 112 -9.77 -9.35 -3.92
C PRO A 112 -9.91 -10.29 -5.13
N PHE A 113 -9.12 -10.08 -6.17
CA PHE A 113 -9.10 -10.84 -7.42
C PHE A 113 -7.76 -10.63 -8.13
N ILE A 114 -7.49 -11.33 -9.23
CA ILE A 114 -6.29 -11.14 -10.06
C ILE A 114 -6.69 -10.34 -11.32
N PRO A 115 -6.19 -9.11 -11.54
CA PRO A 115 -6.50 -8.35 -12.74
C PRO A 115 -5.97 -9.03 -14.00
N LYS A 116 -6.71 -8.96 -15.12
CA LYS A 116 -6.27 -9.55 -16.40
C LYS A 116 -4.99 -8.93 -16.95
N ALA A 117 -4.77 -7.63 -16.70
CA ALA A 117 -3.59 -6.90 -17.16
C ALA A 117 -2.36 -7.10 -16.26
N MET A 118 -2.49 -7.83 -15.15
CA MET A 118 -1.37 -8.08 -14.25
C MET A 118 -0.52 -9.25 -14.74
N VAL A 119 0.78 -9.00 -14.89
CA VAL A 119 1.79 -10.01 -15.17
C VAL A 119 2.76 -10.06 -14.00
N VAL A 120 2.72 -11.16 -13.26
CA VAL A 120 3.63 -11.42 -12.13
C VAL A 120 5.09 -11.35 -12.61
N GLY A 121 5.94 -10.74 -11.81
CA GLY A 121 7.36 -10.51 -12.10
C GLY A 121 7.63 -9.34 -13.05
N LYS A 122 6.60 -8.65 -13.55
CA LYS A 122 6.75 -7.51 -14.47
C LYS A 122 5.94 -6.29 -14.08
N THR A 123 4.66 -6.48 -13.74
CA THR A 123 3.75 -5.36 -13.44
C THR A 123 4.12 -4.71 -12.10
N VAL A 124 4.32 -3.39 -12.11
CA VAL A 124 4.57 -2.60 -10.91
C VAL A 124 3.26 -2.38 -10.14
N VAL A 125 3.34 -2.51 -8.81
CA VAL A 125 2.27 -2.15 -7.88
C VAL A 125 2.77 -1.06 -6.95
N TYR A 126 2.16 0.12 -7.07
CA TYR A 126 2.36 1.25 -6.19
C TYR A 126 1.48 1.11 -4.95
N LEU A 127 2.03 1.43 -3.79
CA LEU A 127 1.32 1.38 -2.52
C LEU A 127 1.11 2.79 -1.98
N ALA A 128 -0.15 3.08 -1.66
CA ALA A 128 -0.58 4.34 -1.07
C ALA A 128 -0.99 4.16 0.39
N HIS A 129 -0.87 5.23 1.18
CA HIS A 129 -1.34 5.28 2.56
C HIS A 129 -1.93 6.64 2.87
N HIS A 130 -2.97 6.71 3.72
CA HIS A 130 -3.67 7.96 4.09
C HIS A 130 -2.78 8.98 4.83
N LYS A 131 -1.63 8.53 5.33
CA LYS A 131 -0.68 9.33 6.09
C LYS A 131 0.73 9.32 5.49
N ALA A 132 0.81 9.21 4.16
CA ALA A 132 2.08 9.14 3.44
C ALA A 132 2.76 10.50 3.34
N VAL A 133 1.99 11.55 3.06
CA VAL A 133 2.50 12.89 2.75
C VAL A 133 2.31 13.80 3.95
N GLU A 134 3.31 14.63 4.24
CA GLU A 134 3.18 15.75 5.18
C GLU A 134 2.66 16.98 4.47
N VAL A 135 1.58 17.56 4.98
CA VAL A 135 0.98 18.77 4.43
C VAL A 135 1.06 19.84 5.50
N ARG A 136 1.67 20.98 5.18
CA ARG A 136 1.68 22.15 6.05
C ARG A 136 0.43 22.97 5.77
N GLU A 137 -0.44 23.13 6.75
CA GLU A 137 -1.59 24.01 6.63
C GLU A 137 -1.18 25.42 7.07
N ALA A 138 -1.38 26.40 6.19
CA ALA A 138 -1.17 27.79 6.52
C ALA A 138 -2.17 28.24 7.60
N PRO A 139 -1.76 29.08 8.57
CA PRO A 139 -2.59 29.47 9.71
C PRO A 139 -3.90 30.20 9.33
N ALA A 140 -4.01 30.70 8.09
CA ALA A 140 -5.19 31.42 7.61
C ALA A 140 -6.49 30.59 7.58
N LEU A 141 -6.43 29.26 7.66
CA LEU A 141 -7.60 28.37 7.59
C LEU A 141 -8.12 27.89 8.95
N GLN A 142 -7.42 28.16 10.07
CA GLN A 142 -7.81 27.69 11.40
C GLN A 142 -8.24 28.85 12.30
N HIS A 143 -9.47 29.33 12.12
CA HIS A 143 -10.12 30.17 13.14
C HIS A 143 -10.66 29.29 14.28
N THR A 144 -9.77 28.65 15.05
CA THR A 144 -10.13 28.06 16.34
C THR A 144 -9.74 29.02 17.46
N MET A 145 -10.74 29.70 18.03
CA MET A 145 -10.55 30.55 19.21
C MET A 145 -10.28 29.67 20.43
N ALA A 146 -9.01 29.46 20.78
CA ALA A 146 -8.64 28.89 22.08
C ALA A 146 -8.70 30.00 23.14
N VAL A 147 -9.56 29.84 24.15
CA VAL A 147 -9.55 30.67 25.36
C VAL A 147 -8.59 30.03 26.34
N GLU A 148 -7.42 30.63 26.58
CA GLU A 148 -6.55 30.16 27.66
C GLU A 148 -7.15 30.57 29.02
N PRO A 149 -7.29 29.65 29.98
CA PRO A 149 -7.92 29.93 31.28
C PRO A 149 -7.08 30.82 32.22
N SER A 150 -5.91 31.30 31.77
CA SER A 150 -4.92 32.03 32.56
C SER A 150 -4.87 33.54 32.30
N ASP A 151 -5.61 34.08 31.32
CA ASP A 151 -5.61 35.52 31.03
C ASP A 151 -6.76 36.24 31.76
N PRO A 152 -6.49 37.10 32.77
CA PRO A 152 -7.52 37.85 33.50
C PRO A 152 -8.27 38.87 32.63
N MET A 153 -7.81 39.14 31.40
CA MET A 153 -8.45 40.06 30.45
C MET A 153 -9.20 39.38 29.30
N ASN A 154 -9.28 38.05 29.25
CA ASN A 154 -10.05 37.29 28.25
C ASN A 154 -9.86 37.82 26.81
N ARG A 155 -8.62 38.13 26.43
CA ARG A 155 -8.30 38.62 25.08
C ARG A 155 -7.98 37.42 24.20
N PRO A 156 -8.73 37.17 23.11
CA PRO A 156 -8.35 36.14 22.15
C PRO A 156 -7.01 36.53 21.54
N ARG A 157 -5.99 35.68 21.69
CA ARG A 157 -4.73 35.78 20.96
C ARG A 157 -4.82 34.86 19.74
N LEU A 158 -4.49 35.37 18.56
CA LEU A 158 -4.24 34.53 17.40
C LEU A 158 -2.96 33.72 17.69
N LEU A 159 -3.08 32.41 17.83
CA LEU A 159 -1.93 31.52 17.80
C LEU A 159 -1.71 31.13 16.35
N ASP A 160 -0.77 31.78 15.68
CA ASP A 160 -0.28 31.39 14.36
C ASP A 160 0.62 30.15 14.50
N ALA A 161 0.03 29.03 14.89
CA ALA A 161 0.74 27.76 14.91
C ALA A 161 0.54 27.07 13.56
N GLU A 162 1.62 26.96 12.78
CA GLU A 162 1.63 26.06 11.62
C GLU A 162 1.28 24.65 12.10
N THR A 163 0.23 24.07 11.55
CA THR A 163 -0.12 22.67 11.82
C THR A 163 0.38 21.77 10.70
N VAL A 164 1.04 20.67 11.08
CA VAL A 164 1.52 19.65 10.13
C VAL A 164 0.47 18.55 10.07
N GLY A 165 -0.32 18.55 9.00
CA GLY A 165 -1.25 17.50 8.67
C GLY A 165 -0.61 16.33 7.93
N LYS A 166 -1.38 15.25 7.76
CA LYS A 166 -0.99 14.09 6.94
C LYS A 166 -2.02 13.89 5.84
N ALA A 167 -1.57 13.57 4.64
CA ALA A 167 -2.41 13.32 3.48
C ALA A 167 -2.09 12.00 2.79
N ILE A 168 -3.03 11.57 1.95
CA ILE A 168 -2.91 10.37 1.15
C ILE A 168 -1.84 10.56 0.07
N GLY A 169 -1.02 9.53 -0.12
CA GLY A 169 -0.03 9.51 -1.18
C GLY A 169 0.57 8.14 -1.40
N ILE A 170 1.20 7.98 -2.56
CA ILE A 170 2.01 6.81 -2.90
C ILE A 170 3.33 6.94 -2.16
N PHE A 171 3.69 5.93 -1.37
CA PHE A 171 4.90 5.97 -0.54
C PHE A 171 5.95 4.92 -0.93
N THR A 172 5.55 3.88 -1.68
CA THR A 172 6.47 2.85 -2.14
C THR A 172 5.89 2.11 -3.36
N ALA A 173 6.70 1.27 -4.00
CA ALA A 173 6.32 0.43 -5.12
C ALA A 173 7.04 -0.91 -5.04
N PHE A 174 6.46 -1.94 -5.63
CA PHE A 174 7.10 -3.25 -5.76
C PHE A 174 6.61 -4.02 -6.98
N ILE A 175 7.36 -5.05 -7.35
CA ILE A 175 6.96 -6.00 -8.39
C ILE A 175 6.59 -7.32 -7.68
N PRO A 176 5.31 -7.75 -7.75
CA PRO A 176 4.90 -9.03 -7.19
C PRO A 176 5.63 -10.17 -7.89
N GLN A 177 6.23 -11.07 -7.13
CA GLN A 177 6.95 -12.26 -7.62
C GLN A 177 6.06 -13.50 -7.69
N ARG A 178 5.00 -13.55 -6.87
CA ARG A 178 4.01 -14.63 -6.91
C ARG A 178 2.66 -14.20 -6.35
N ILE A 179 1.64 -14.96 -6.69
CA ILE A 179 0.31 -14.88 -6.09
C ILE A 179 0.13 -16.13 -5.24
N VAL A 180 -0.30 -15.94 -4.00
CA VAL A 180 -0.50 -17.06 -3.07
C VAL A 180 -1.93 -17.10 -2.56
N GLN A 181 -2.41 -18.30 -2.25
CA GLN A 181 -3.66 -18.51 -1.55
C GLN A 181 -3.42 -19.28 -0.27
N ILE A 182 -3.92 -18.75 0.85
CA ILE A 182 -3.86 -19.44 2.12
C ILE A 182 -4.89 -20.55 2.15
N VAL A 183 -4.47 -21.77 2.50
CA VAL A 183 -5.33 -22.95 2.55
C VAL A 183 -5.02 -23.75 3.80
N LYS A 184 -6.04 -24.39 4.36
CA LYS A 184 -5.87 -25.28 5.52
C LYS A 184 -5.12 -26.54 5.12
N GLU A 185 -4.23 -27.03 5.99
CA GLU A 185 -3.50 -28.28 5.78
C GLU A 185 -4.42 -29.48 5.49
N SER A 186 -5.54 -29.60 6.20
CA SER A 186 -6.55 -30.64 5.93
C SER A 186 -7.07 -30.62 4.49
N SER A 187 -7.17 -29.43 3.88
CA SER A 187 -7.68 -29.25 2.52
C SER A 187 -6.69 -29.70 1.44
N LEU A 188 -5.42 -29.91 1.80
CA LEU A 188 -4.38 -30.38 0.89
C LEU A 188 -4.16 -31.90 0.94
N LYS A 189 -4.89 -32.64 1.80
CA LYS A 189 -4.70 -34.09 1.96
C LYS A 189 -5.52 -34.90 0.96
N GLY A 190 -4.89 -35.91 0.36
CA GLY A 190 -5.52 -36.90 -0.51
C GLY A 190 -5.86 -36.37 -1.92
N PRO A 191 -6.60 -37.16 -2.74
CA PRO A 191 -6.82 -36.86 -4.16
C PRO A 191 -7.53 -35.52 -4.42
N ALA A 192 -8.35 -35.06 -3.47
CA ALA A 192 -9.01 -33.77 -3.56
C ALA A 192 -8.04 -32.59 -3.36
N GLY A 193 -7.05 -32.76 -2.48
CA GLY A 193 -5.99 -31.78 -2.23
C GLY A 193 -5.05 -31.66 -3.42
N ASP A 194 -4.65 -32.79 -4.03
CA ASP A 194 -3.83 -32.79 -5.24
C ASP A 194 -4.52 -32.03 -6.39
N LYS A 195 -5.82 -32.27 -6.56
CA LYS A 195 -6.64 -31.54 -7.55
C LYS A 195 -6.70 -30.04 -7.25
N LEU A 196 -6.86 -29.65 -5.99
CA LEU A 196 -6.88 -28.25 -5.59
C LEU A 196 -5.54 -27.56 -5.91
N ILE A 197 -4.42 -28.21 -5.59
CA ILE A 197 -3.08 -27.69 -5.91
C ILE A 197 -2.92 -27.52 -7.42
N GLU A 198 -3.32 -28.53 -8.21
CA GLU A 198 -3.24 -28.48 -9.66
C GLU A 198 -4.10 -27.35 -10.26
N ASP A 199 -5.32 -27.17 -9.75
CA ASP A 199 -6.25 -26.12 -10.19
C ASP A 199 -5.73 -24.71 -9.85
N LEU A 200 -5.06 -24.55 -8.70
CA LEU A 200 -4.39 -23.30 -8.32
C LEU A 200 -3.15 -23.03 -9.17
N ALA A 201 -2.32 -24.05 -9.40
CA ALA A 201 -1.13 -23.95 -10.24
C ALA A 201 -1.49 -23.55 -11.68
N LYS A 202 -2.57 -24.12 -12.25
CA LYS A 202 -3.10 -23.72 -13.58
C LYS A 202 -3.49 -22.24 -13.65
N ARG A 203 -3.82 -21.61 -12.52
CA ARG A 203 -4.16 -20.19 -12.40
C ARG A 203 -2.95 -19.32 -12.02
N GLY A 204 -1.76 -19.91 -11.89
CA GLY A 204 -0.55 -19.21 -11.44
C GLY A 204 -0.57 -18.84 -9.95
N ILE A 205 -1.31 -19.59 -9.14
CA ILE A 205 -1.48 -19.35 -7.70
C ILE A 205 -0.77 -20.47 -6.93
N THR A 206 0.07 -20.08 -5.97
CA THR A 206 0.74 -21.02 -5.06
C THR A 206 -0.13 -21.23 -3.81
N ALA A 207 -0.45 -22.48 -3.49
CA ALA A 207 -1.10 -22.81 -2.24
C ALA A 207 -0.11 -22.73 -1.07
N VAL A 208 -0.45 -21.96 -0.03
CA VAL A 208 0.34 -21.88 1.22
C VAL A 208 -0.48 -22.58 2.31
N PRO A 209 -0.03 -23.74 2.81
CA PRO A 209 -0.70 -24.44 3.88
C PRO A 209 -0.63 -23.63 5.18
N VAL A 210 -1.69 -23.66 5.98
CA VAL A 210 -1.71 -23.22 7.38
C VAL A 210 -2.35 -24.28 8.29
N PRO A 211 -1.94 -24.39 9.56
CA PRO A 211 -2.49 -25.39 10.47
C PRO A 211 -4.00 -25.20 10.63
N ASP A 212 -4.74 -26.29 10.73
CA ASP A 212 -6.21 -26.23 10.82
C ASP A 212 -6.73 -25.47 12.06
N ALA A 213 -5.88 -25.44 13.11
CA ALA A 213 -6.11 -24.81 14.40
C ALA A 213 -5.60 -23.35 14.49
N ASP A 214 -5.10 -22.78 13.40
CA ASP A 214 -4.67 -21.37 13.36
C ASP A 214 -5.91 -20.45 13.41
N PRO A 215 -6.04 -19.56 14.41
CA PRO A 215 -7.11 -18.58 14.43
C PRO A 215 -6.85 -17.49 13.35
N ASP A 216 -7.81 -17.33 12.44
CA ASP A 216 -7.81 -16.28 11.39
C ASP A 216 -7.62 -14.86 11.95
#